data_AF-A0A0L0VAU7-F1
#
_entry.id   AF-A0A0L0VAU7-F1
#
_cell.length_a   1.000
_cell.length_b   1.000
_cell.length_c   1.000
_cell.angle_alpha   90.00
_cell.angle_beta   90.00
_cell.angle_gamma   90.00
#
_symmetry.space_group_name_H-M   'P 1'
#
loop_
_entity.id
_entity.type
_entity.pdbx_description
1 polymer ?
#
loop_
_entity_poly.entity_id
_entity_poly.type
_entity_poly.pdbx_seq_one_letter_code
_entity_poly.pdbx_strand_id
1 'polypeptide(L)'
;MSTKMWLLVVIASALTLTPTHAQNPAPQTNKNPYPHTAVAKIDNGASVKGTIEFVKVPKEQRPAEASHFAPNRPLTSVTVKLTGLESGKDFSYFIYEKPITGTDCTQAGGQWNPKKWDTKDPNYRCDPKRPSRCVAGDLSAKHGMLKGNGPTVTAPPLYYDPSLRLTYSEKGILGKSVVIHDPTGNPVACGK
;
A
#
# COMPACT_ATOMS: atom_id res chain seq x y z
N MET A 1 -58.35 -68.62 -9.73
CA MET A 1 -56.99 -68.92 -9.23
C MET A 1 -56.01 -68.08 -10.04
N SER A 2 -55.50 -66.99 -9.45
CA SER A 2 -54.58 -66.05 -10.10
C SER A 2 -53.27 -66.07 -9.33
N THR A 3 -52.21 -66.59 -9.96
CA THR A 3 -50.88 -66.74 -9.36
C THR A 3 -50.14 -65.41 -9.46
N LYS A 4 -49.83 -64.81 -8.30
CA LYS A 4 -48.95 -63.64 -8.21
C LYS A 4 -47.50 -64.09 -8.39
N MET A 5 -46.88 -63.67 -9.50
CA MET A 5 -45.45 -63.84 -9.73
C MET A 5 -44.72 -62.62 -9.19
N TRP A 6 -43.89 -62.81 -8.16
CA TRP A 6 -43.08 -61.77 -7.53
C TRP A 6 -41.76 -61.64 -8.29
N LEU A 7 -41.56 -60.50 -8.96
CA LEU A 7 -40.27 -60.13 -9.56
C LEU A 7 -39.38 -59.52 -8.47
N LEU A 8 -38.36 -60.26 -8.05
CA LEU A 8 -37.26 -59.76 -7.23
C LEU A 8 -36.33 -58.92 -8.12
N VAL A 9 -36.33 -57.60 -7.92
CA VAL A 9 -35.34 -56.70 -8.54
C VAL A 9 -34.11 -56.70 -7.65
N VAL A 10 -33.03 -57.34 -8.11
CA VAL A 10 -31.70 -57.25 -7.49
C VAL A 10 -31.01 -56.00 -8.02
N ILE A 11 -30.92 -54.96 -7.19
CA ILE A 11 -30.16 -53.75 -7.51
C ILE A 11 -28.68 -54.04 -7.22
N ALA A 12 -27.91 -54.35 -8.26
CA ALA A 12 -26.45 -54.42 -8.16
C ALA A 12 -25.88 -52.99 -8.24
N SER A 13 -25.64 -52.37 -7.09
CA SER A 13 -24.93 -51.09 -7.00
C SER A 13 -23.44 -51.31 -7.25
N ALA A 14 -22.99 -51.04 -8.48
CA ALA A 14 -21.57 -50.96 -8.77
C ALA A 14 -20.99 -49.66 -8.19
N LEU A 15 -20.26 -49.77 -7.07
CA LEU A 15 -19.43 -48.70 -6.54
C LEU A 15 -18.23 -48.48 -7.48
N THR A 16 -18.33 -47.49 -8.37
CA THR A 16 -17.18 -47.04 -9.16
C THR A 16 -16.23 -46.25 -8.27
N LEU A 17 -15.17 -46.90 -7.79
CA LEU A 17 -14.02 -46.24 -7.17
C LEU A 17 -13.25 -45.50 -8.26
N THR A 18 -13.54 -44.22 -8.48
CA THR A 18 -12.65 -43.36 -9.26
C THR A 18 -11.40 -43.10 -8.44
N PRO A 19 -10.19 -43.41 -8.93
CA PRO A 19 -8.97 -43.04 -8.23
C PRO A 19 -8.92 -41.51 -8.16
N THR A 20 -8.98 -40.97 -6.95
CA THR A 20 -8.63 -39.57 -6.70
C THR A 20 -7.14 -39.45 -6.95
N HIS A 21 -6.75 -39.16 -8.19
CA HIS A 21 -5.47 -38.52 -8.44
C HIS A 21 -5.54 -37.20 -7.67
N ALA A 22 -4.91 -37.18 -6.49
CA ALA A 22 -4.54 -35.94 -5.83
C ALA A 22 -3.59 -35.22 -6.79
N GLN A 23 -4.15 -34.42 -7.70
CA GLN A 23 -3.39 -33.43 -8.43
C GLN A 23 -2.94 -32.43 -7.37
N ASN A 24 -1.74 -32.64 -6.83
CA ASN A 24 -1.00 -31.58 -6.19
C ASN A 24 -0.99 -30.42 -7.20
N PRO A 25 -1.61 -29.27 -6.89
CA PRO A 25 -1.56 -28.14 -7.79
C PRO A 25 -0.08 -27.85 -8.06
N ALA A 26 0.26 -27.67 -9.33
CA ALA A 26 1.62 -27.37 -9.76
C ALA A 26 2.17 -26.21 -8.90
N PRO A 27 3.46 -26.24 -8.50
CA PRO A 27 4.06 -25.16 -7.72
C PRO A 27 3.77 -23.83 -8.41
N GLN A 28 2.97 -22.98 -7.76
CA GLN A 28 2.71 -21.64 -8.27
C GLN A 28 4.02 -20.87 -8.21
N THR A 29 4.75 -20.85 -9.31
CA THR A 29 5.91 -19.98 -9.48
C THR A 29 5.42 -18.55 -9.29
N ASN A 30 5.90 -17.89 -8.25
CA ASN A 30 5.51 -16.53 -7.92
C ASN A 30 6.00 -15.59 -9.04
N LYS A 31 5.11 -15.29 -10.00
CA LYS A 31 5.44 -14.55 -11.24
C LYS A 31 5.75 -13.06 -11.03
N ASN A 32 5.66 -12.53 -9.81
CA ASN A 32 5.99 -11.12 -9.53
C ASN A 32 7.29 -11.03 -8.72
N PRO A 33 8.38 -10.48 -9.28
CA PRO A 33 9.65 -10.37 -8.56
C PRO A 33 9.61 -9.33 -7.43
N TYR A 34 8.55 -8.52 -7.33
CA TYR A 34 8.44 -7.45 -6.34
C TYR A 34 7.51 -7.81 -5.18
N PRO A 35 7.84 -7.40 -3.93
CA PRO A 35 7.09 -7.75 -2.75
C PRO A 35 5.65 -7.24 -2.77
N HIS A 36 4.77 -7.88 -1.98
CA HIS A 36 3.41 -7.42 -1.76
C HIS A 36 3.31 -6.29 -0.74
N THR A 37 4.30 -6.19 0.15
CA THR A 37 4.36 -5.19 1.21
C THR A 37 5.73 -4.51 1.21
N ALA A 38 5.75 -3.23 1.54
CA ALA A 38 6.96 -2.47 1.86
C ALA A 38 6.68 -1.63 3.11
N VAL A 39 7.70 -1.38 3.93
CA VAL A 39 7.57 -0.60 5.16
C VAL A 39 8.68 0.42 5.20
N ALA A 40 8.33 1.69 5.31
CA ALA A 40 9.26 2.74 5.70
C ALA A 40 9.33 2.78 7.22
N LYS A 41 10.45 2.36 7.80
CA LYS A 41 10.67 2.46 9.25
C LYS A 41 11.19 3.86 9.58
N ILE A 42 10.43 4.60 10.37
CA ILE A 42 10.80 5.92 10.87
C ILE A 42 11.42 5.71 12.25
N ASP A 43 12.73 5.66 12.32
CA ASP A 43 13.48 5.55 13.58
C ASP A 43 14.57 6.62 13.72
N ASN A 44 14.53 7.60 12.82
CA ASN A 44 15.56 8.61 12.67
C ASN A 44 14.98 10.03 12.66
N GLY A 45 14.54 10.52 13.81
CA GLY A 45 13.99 11.87 13.95
C GLY A 45 13.94 12.35 15.38
N ALA A 46 13.74 13.66 15.54
CA ALA A 46 13.51 14.31 16.82
C ALA A 46 12.24 13.73 17.47
N SER A 47 12.41 12.74 18.36
CA SER A 47 11.35 12.01 19.08
C SER A 47 10.34 11.22 18.23
N VAL A 48 10.22 11.48 16.93
CA VAL A 48 9.27 10.80 16.02
C VAL A 48 9.72 9.38 15.70
N LYS A 49 8.85 8.40 15.92
CA LYS A 49 9.13 6.98 15.66
C LYS A 49 7.91 6.24 15.11
N GLY A 50 8.14 5.17 14.37
CA GLY A 50 7.10 4.24 13.95
C GLY A 50 7.28 3.75 12.52
N THR A 51 6.17 3.49 11.83
CA THR A 51 6.20 2.91 10.48
C THR A 51 5.18 3.56 9.56
N ILE A 52 5.49 3.57 8.27
CA ILE A 52 4.52 3.75 7.19
C ILE A 52 4.55 2.48 6.35
N GLU A 53 3.46 1.72 6.37
CA GLU A 53 3.33 0.45 5.67
C GLU A 53 2.56 0.64 4.36
N PHE A 54 3.08 0.04 3.29
CA PHE A 54 2.51 0.06 1.95
C PHE A 54 2.18 -1.36 1.51
N VAL A 55 0.92 -1.66 1.20
CA VAL A 55 0.48 -3.00 0.81
C VAL A 55 -0.22 -2.95 -0.55
N LYS A 56 0.18 -3.80 -1.49
CA LYS A 56 -0.56 -3.98 -2.75
C LYS A 56 -1.97 -4.47 -2.44
N VAL A 57 -2.97 -3.88 -3.09
CA VAL A 57 -4.39 -4.28 -2.96
C VAL A 57 -4.87 -4.89 -4.29
N PRO A 58 -4.84 -6.24 -4.43
CA PRO A 58 -5.42 -6.94 -5.57
C PRO A 58 -6.88 -6.55 -5.80
N LYS A 59 -7.37 -6.62 -7.04
CA LYS A 59 -8.75 -6.21 -7.37
C LYS A 59 -9.79 -6.99 -6.56
N GLU A 60 -9.50 -8.26 -6.28
CA GLU A 60 -10.35 -9.19 -5.54
C GLU A 60 -10.40 -8.87 -4.04
N GLN A 61 -9.43 -8.10 -3.55
CA GLN A 61 -9.26 -7.76 -2.13
C GLN A 61 -9.54 -6.28 -1.85
N ARG A 62 -10.09 -5.54 -2.82
CA ARG A 62 -10.45 -4.13 -2.62
C ARG A 62 -11.68 -4.05 -1.72
N PRO A 63 -11.62 -3.29 -0.61
CA PRO A 63 -12.80 -3.05 0.20
C PRO A 63 -13.75 -2.07 -0.49
N ALA A 64 -14.95 -1.93 0.05
CA ALA A 64 -16.05 -1.18 -0.57
C ALA A 64 -15.66 0.29 -0.84
N GLU A 65 -14.96 0.93 0.08
CA GLU A 65 -14.45 2.29 -0.05
C GLU A 65 -13.44 2.46 -1.20
N ALA A 66 -12.75 1.40 -1.59
CA ALA A 66 -11.78 1.39 -2.69
C ALA A 66 -12.37 0.87 -4.01
N SER A 67 -13.67 0.55 -4.06
CA SER A 67 -14.33 0.01 -5.25
C SER A 67 -14.37 0.99 -6.44
N HIS A 68 -14.31 2.30 -6.16
CA HIS A 68 -14.28 3.34 -7.19
C HIS A 68 -12.96 3.37 -7.99
N PHE A 69 -11.91 2.71 -7.52
CA PHE A 69 -10.67 2.58 -8.29
C PHE A 69 -10.82 1.52 -9.38
N ALA A 70 -10.41 1.86 -10.61
CA ALA A 70 -10.50 0.95 -11.75
C ALA A 70 -9.73 -0.37 -11.50
N PRO A 71 -10.34 -1.55 -11.74
CA PRO A 71 -9.83 -2.85 -11.32
C PRO A 71 -8.52 -3.26 -12.02
N ASN A 72 -8.24 -2.70 -13.20
CA ASN A 72 -7.03 -2.94 -13.98
C ASN A 72 -5.87 -1.99 -13.62
N ARG A 73 -6.05 -1.08 -12.67
CA ARG A 73 -5.02 -0.15 -12.21
C ARG A 73 -4.37 -0.67 -10.93
N PRO A 74 -3.06 -0.50 -10.72
CA PRO A 74 -2.44 -0.81 -9.44
C PRO A 74 -3.09 0.02 -8.33
N LEU A 75 -3.18 -0.57 -7.14
CA LEU A 75 -3.66 0.10 -5.95
C LEU A 75 -2.79 -0.35 -4.78
N THR A 76 -2.38 0.60 -3.95
CA THR A 76 -1.59 0.36 -2.74
C THR A 76 -2.33 1.00 -1.58
N SER A 77 -2.59 0.25 -0.52
CA SER A 77 -3.01 0.83 0.76
C SER A 77 -1.80 1.36 1.50
N VAL A 78 -2.00 2.43 2.27
CA VAL A 78 -0.99 3.02 3.13
C VAL A 78 -1.54 3.11 4.54
N THR A 79 -0.80 2.58 5.49
CA THR A 79 -1.11 2.66 6.93
C THR A 79 0.02 3.39 7.63
N VAL A 80 -0.26 4.51 8.28
CA VAL A 80 0.74 5.27 9.03
C VAL A 80 0.57 5.02 10.52
N LYS A 81 1.63 4.61 11.23
CA LYS A 81 1.63 4.40 12.68
C LYS A 81 2.83 5.12 13.27
N LEU A 82 2.62 6.34 13.77
CA LEU A 82 3.70 7.20 14.28
C LEU A 82 3.39 7.70 15.69
N THR A 83 4.44 7.87 16.48
CA THR A 83 4.46 8.55 17.77
C THR A 83 5.45 9.72 17.73
N GLY A 84 5.38 10.62 18.70
CA GLY A 84 6.38 11.66 18.91
C GLY A 84 6.23 12.91 18.03
N LEU A 85 5.18 12.97 17.20
CA LEU A 85 4.81 14.20 16.49
C LEU A 85 4.26 15.21 17.50
N GLU A 86 4.79 16.43 17.50
CA GLU A 86 4.43 17.47 18.47
C GLU A 86 2.92 17.76 18.47
N SER A 87 2.32 17.73 19.66
CA SER A 87 0.87 17.85 19.82
C SER A 87 0.34 19.19 19.27
N GLY A 88 -0.79 19.14 18.55
CA GLY A 88 -1.45 20.32 18.01
C GLY A 88 -0.79 20.92 16.76
N LYS A 89 0.25 20.27 16.20
CA LYS A 89 0.88 20.66 14.93
C LYS A 89 0.51 19.70 13.81
N ASP A 90 0.56 20.24 12.59
CA ASP A 90 0.35 19.50 11.35
C ASP A 90 1.69 19.26 10.65
N PHE A 91 1.97 18.02 10.30
CA PHE A 91 3.23 17.62 9.66
C PHE A 91 2.96 17.16 8.24
N SER A 92 3.79 17.64 7.31
CA SER A 92 3.77 17.13 5.94
C SER A 92 4.73 15.96 5.80
N TYR A 93 4.47 15.07 4.85
CA TYR A 93 5.29 13.89 4.60
C TYR A 93 5.24 13.50 3.14
N PHE A 94 6.40 13.10 2.64
CA PHE A 94 6.61 12.83 1.22
C PHE A 94 7.51 11.61 1.03
N ILE A 95 7.37 10.95 -0.11
CA ILE A 95 8.35 9.99 -0.61
C ILE A 95 9.42 10.77 -1.37
N TYR A 96 10.68 10.49 -1.05
CA TYR A 96 11.87 11.11 -1.64
C TYR A 96 12.62 10.12 -2.53
N GLU A 97 13.41 10.63 -3.47
CA GLU A 97 13.97 9.83 -4.55
C GLU A 97 15.02 8.82 -4.11
N LYS A 98 15.84 9.17 -3.10
CA LYS A 98 16.97 8.39 -2.64
C LYS A 98 16.67 7.66 -1.34
N PRO A 99 17.28 6.49 -1.11
CA PRO A 99 17.28 5.89 0.23
C PRO A 99 18.11 6.76 1.18
N ILE A 100 17.79 6.71 2.47
CA ILE A 100 18.55 7.41 3.51
C ILE A 100 19.41 6.40 4.27
N THR A 101 20.68 6.75 4.46
CA THR A 101 21.62 5.99 5.30
C THR A 101 22.00 6.82 6.51
N GLY A 102 21.84 6.26 7.71
CA GLY A 102 22.12 7.00 8.95
C GLY A 102 21.01 8.00 9.27
N THR A 103 21.40 9.11 9.91
CA THR A 103 20.45 10.00 10.57
C THR A 103 20.03 11.27 9.80
N ASP A 104 20.66 11.52 8.67
CA ASP A 104 20.51 12.79 7.95
C ASP A 104 19.43 12.73 6.87
N CYS A 105 18.29 13.35 7.13
CA CYS A 105 17.17 13.39 6.19
C CYS A 105 17.45 14.24 4.94
N THR A 106 18.49 15.08 4.94
CA THR A 106 18.84 15.91 3.78
C THR A 106 19.43 15.09 2.62
N GLN A 107 19.89 13.86 2.89
CA GLN A 107 20.42 12.93 1.89
C GLN A 107 19.35 12.35 0.96
N ALA A 108 18.06 12.55 1.29
CA ALA A 108 16.91 11.99 0.57
C ALA A 108 16.79 12.47 -0.89
N GLY A 109 17.46 13.56 -1.27
CA GLY A 109 17.39 14.14 -2.61
C GLY A 109 16.12 14.95 -2.82
N GLY A 110 15.52 14.86 -4.01
CA GLY A 110 14.25 15.53 -4.31
C GLY A 110 13.03 14.71 -3.86
N GLN A 111 11.87 15.36 -3.81
CA GLN A 111 10.59 14.65 -3.74
C GLN A 111 10.43 13.74 -4.96
N TRP A 112 9.98 12.51 -4.76
CA TRP A 112 9.78 11.57 -5.84
C TRP A 112 8.66 12.05 -6.77
N ASN A 113 9.06 12.54 -7.95
CA ASN A 113 8.17 13.19 -8.91
C ASN A 113 8.33 12.59 -10.32
N PRO A 114 7.92 11.33 -10.54
CA PRO A 114 8.10 10.62 -11.82
C PRO A 114 7.30 11.22 -12.98
N LYS A 115 6.34 12.12 -12.70
CA LYS A 115 5.57 12.87 -13.71
C LYS A 115 6.20 14.21 -14.05
N LYS A 116 7.27 14.60 -13.34
CA LYS A 116 7.98 15.87 -13.52
C LYS A 116 7.04 17.08 -13.45
N TRP A 117 6.09 17.05 -12.49
CA TRP A 117 5.28 18.23 -12.19
C TRP A 117 6.20 19.39 -11.79
N ASP A 118 6.05 20.54 -12.42
CA ASP A 118 6.71 21.75 -11.97
C ASP A 118 5.88 22.38 -10.85
N THR A 119 6.32 22.20 -9.60
CA THR A 119 5.62 22.75 -8.44
C THR A 119 5.80 24.27 -8.30
N LYS A 120 6.67 24.88 -9.11
CA LYS A 120 6.86 26.34 -9.17
C LYS A 120 5.98 26.99 -10.23
N ASP A 121 5.39 26.21 -11.15
CA ASP A 121 4.43 26.73 -12.11
C ASP A 121 3.21 27.27 -11.35
N PRO A 122 2.80 28.54 -11.54
CA PRO A 122 1.62 29.10 -10.89
C PRO A 122 0.33 28.32 -11.21
N ASN A 123 0.28 27.60 -12.34
CA ASN A 123 -0.83 26.75 -12.76
C ASN A 123 -0.82 25.36 -12.12
N TYR A 124 0.28 24.97 -11.47
CA TYR A 124 0.30 23.72 -10.72
C TYR A 124 -0.64 23.82 -9.53
N ARG A 125 -1.61 22.90 -9.51
CA ARG A 125 -2.60 22.75 -8.44
C ARG A 125 -2.78 21.27 -8.20
N CYS A 126 -2.22 20.79 -7.08
CA CYS A 126 -2.61 19.50 -6.55
C CYS A 126 -4.09 19.56 -6.15
N ASP A 127 -4.81 18.49 -6.45
CA ASP A 127 -6.21 18.33 -6.14
C ASP A 127 -6.39 16.98 -5.44
N PRO A 128 -6.69 16.96 -4.13
CA PRO A 128 -6.89 15.71 -3.39
C PRO A 128 -8.01 14.83 -3.99
N LYS A 129 -8.99 15.43 -4.67
CA LYS A 129 -10.07 14.68 -5.37
C LYS A 129 -9.60 14.12 -6.70
N ARG A 130 -8.49 14.62 -7.24
CA ARG A 130 -7.80 14.09 -8.42
C ARG A 130 -6.31 13.88 -8.12
N PRO A 131 -5.93 12.90 -7.27
CA PRO A 131 -4.54 12.68 -6.83
C PRO A 131 -3.53 12.52 -7.96
N SER A 132 -4.00 12.15 -9.16
CA SER A 132 -3.19 12.11 -10.37
C SER A 132 -2.60 13.46 -10.82
N ARG A 133 -3.15 14.58 -10.37
CA ARG A 133 -2.67 15.97 -10.60
C ARG A 133 -1.61 16.43 -9.61
N CYS A 134 -1.29 15.62 -8.61
CA CYS A 134 -0.29 15.93 -7.59
C CYS A 134 1.05 15.26 -7.92
N VAL A 135 2.13 15.78 -7.33
CA VAL A 135 3.41 15.07 -7.19
C VAL A 135 3.15 13.70 -6.56
N ALA A 136 3.66 12.63 -7.18
CA ALA A 136 3.36 11.26 -6.74
C ALA A 136 3.91 10.97 -5.34
N GLY A 137 5.05 11.57 -4.98
CA GLY A 137 5.62 11.50 -3.64
C GLY A 137 4.94 12.37 -2.60
N ASP A 138 4.07 13.32 -2.98
CA ASP A 138 3.40 14.21 -2.02
C ASP A 138 2.17 13.55 -1.42
N LEU A 139 2.39 12.80 -0.34
CA LEU A 139 1.33 12.05 0.35
C LEU A 139 0.40 12.98 1.13
N SER A 140 0.93 14.07 1.69
CA SER A 140 0.14 15.05 2.45
C SER A 140 -0.86 15.81 1.60
N ALA A 141 -0.45 16.29 0.43
CA ALA A 141 -1.36 17.01 -0.44
C ALA A 141 -2.43 16.10 -1.06
N LYS A 142 -2.18 14.79 -1.17
CA LYS A 142 -3.17 13.82 -1.67
C LYS A 142 -4.13 13.33 -0.59
N HIS A 143 -3.63 13.05 0.61
CA HIS A 143 -4.35 12.27 1.63
C HIS A 143 -4.48 12.97 2.99
N GLY A 144 -4.01 14.20 3.10
CA GLY A 144 -4.02 14.99 4.33
C GLY A 144 -2.71 14.94 5.12
N MET A 145 -2.48 15.97 5.91
CA MET A 145 -1.30 16.10 6.78
C MET A 145 -1.41 15.17 7.99
N LEU A 146 -0.26 14.78 8.55
CA LEU A 146 -0.19 14.02 9.79
C LEU A 146 -0.49 14.95 10.97
N LYS A 147 -1.42 14.56 11.84
CA LYS A 147 -1.77 15.33 13.03
C LYS A 147 -0.90 14.88 14.20
N GLY A 148 -0.20 15.80 14.84
CA GLY A 148 0.60 15.50 16.01
C GLY A 148 -0.24 15.30 17.28
N ASN A 149 0.03 14.20 17.98
CA ASN A 149 -0.66 13.81 19.22
C ASN A 149 0.32 13.58 20.39
N GLY A 150 1.55 14.09 20.27
CA GLY A 150 2.61 13.91 21.26
C GLY A 150 3.12 12.46 21.33
N PRO A 151 3.35 11.89 22.52
CA PRO A 151 3.90 10.54 22.69
C PRO A 151 2.91 9.43 22.28
N THR A 152 1.62 9.77 22.15
CA THR A 152 0.57 8.83 21.76
C THR A 152 0.69 8.46 20.29
N VAL A 153 0.36 7.21 19.97
CA VAL A 153 0.23 6.77 18.57
C VAL A 153 -0.87 7.60 17.92
N THR A 154 -0.51 8.30 16.84
CA THR A 154 -1.51 8.99 16.01
C THR A 154 -2.48 7.96 15.48
N ALA A 155 -3.80 8.24 15.56
CA ALA A 155 -4.81 7.36 14.99
C ALA A 155 -4.41 7.05 13.54
N PRO A 156 -4.17 5.77 13.20
CA PRO A 156 -3.44 5.46 11.99
C PRO A 156 -4.29 5.84 10.77
N PRO A 157 -3.88 6.84 9.95
CA PRO A 157 -4.57 7.06 8.70
C PRO A 157 -4.37 5.83 7.82
N LEU A 158 -5.48 5.34 7.27
CA LEU A 158 -5.53 4.33 6.23
C LEU A 158 -6.12 4.99 4.97
N TYR A 159 -5.38 4.93 3.87
CA TYR A 159 -5.85 5.42 2.58
C TYR A 159 -5.30 4.56 1.44
N TYR A 160 -5.83 4.79 0.24
CA TYR A 160 -5.48 4.04 -0.95
C TYR A 160 -4.93 4.98 -2.03
N ASP A 161 -3.84 4.57 -2.66
CA ASP A 161 -3.15 5.39 -3.65
C ASP A 161 -2.72 4.57 -4.88
N PRO A 162 -3.25 4.90 -6.08
CA PRO A 162 -2.90 4.17 -7.30
C PRO A 162 -1.55 4.56 -7.91
N SER A 163 -0.89 5.60 -7.37
CA SER A 163 0.43 6.06 -7.85
C SER A 163 1.59 5.28 -7.21
N LEU A 164 1.39 4.61 -6.08
CA LEU A 164 2.45 4.02 -5.26
C LEU A 164 2.76 2.56 -5.65
N ARG A 165 3.38 2.36 -6.81
CA ARG A 165 3.70 1.01 -7.31
C ARG A 165 4.88 0.42 -6.51
N LEU A 166 4.72 -0.74 -5.89
CA LEU A 166 5.84 -1.45 -5.24
C LEU A 166 6.71 -2.15 -6.29
N THR A 167 7.59 -1.38 -6.93
CA THR A 167 8.62 -1.82 -7.87
C THR A 167 9.87 -0.97 -7.66
N TYR A 168 11.05 -1.44 -8.10
CA TYR A 168 12.29 -0.66 -8.10
C TYR A 168 12.44 0.27 -9.33
N SER A 169 11.41 0.39 -10.16
CA SER A 169 11.44 1.28 -11.33
C SER A 169 11.40 2.76 -10.91
N GLU A 170 11.72 3.67 -11.83
CA GLU A 170 11.57 5.12 -11.62
C GLU A 170 10.15 5.51 -11.18
N LYS A 171 9.14 4.76 -11.64
CA LYS A 171 7.71 4.95 -11.29
C LYS A 171 7.27 4.13 -10.07
N GLY A 172 8.20 3.48 -9.38
CA GLY A 172 7.94 2.73 -8.15
C GLY A 172 8.55 3.39 -6.92
N ILE A 173 8.13 2.88 -5.76
CA ILE A 173 8.52 3.42 -4.45
C ILE A 173 9.54 2.57 -3.70
N LEU A 174 9.97 1.43 -4.24
CA LEU A 174 10.98 0.60 -3.58
C LEU A 174 12.37 1.23 -3.73
N GLY A 175 13.18 1.17 -2.67
CA GLY A 175 14.52 1.80 -2.64
C GLY A 175 14.50 3.31 -2.42
N LYS A 176 13.35 3.87 -2.05
CA LYS A 176 13.13 5.29 -1.75
C LYS A 176 13.02 5.52 -0.24
N SER A 177 12.90 6.76 0.17
CA SER A 177 12.70 7.13 1.57
C SER A 177 11.41 7.90 1.77
N VAL A 178 10.95 7.98 3.03
CA VAL A 178 9.92 8.92 3.46
C VAL A 178 10.58 10.00 4.32
N VAL A 179 10.23 11.26 4.11
CA VAL A 179 10.64 12.39 4.96
C VAL A 179 9.40 13.11 5.48
N ILE A 180 9.40 13.39 6.77
CA ILE A 180 8.38 14.13 7.51
C ILE A 180 8.93 15.52 7.83
N HIS A 181 8.16 16.55 7.52
CA HIS A 181 8.50 17.94 7.78
C HIS A 181 7.54 18.58 8.78
N ASP A 182 8.07 19.48 9.60
CA ASP A 182 7.28 20.31 10.51
C ASP A 182 6.48 21.41 9.77
N PRO A 183 5.65 22.20 10.47
CA PRO A 183 4.90 23.30 9.85
C PRO A 183 5.76 24.39 9.19
N THR A 184 7.05 24.48 9.52
CA THR A 184 8.00 25.42 8.92
C THR A 184 8.65 24.88 7.66
N GLY A 185 8.39 23.62 7.31
CA GLY A 185 8.94 22.93 6.15
C GLY A 185 10.31 22.30 6.40
N ASN A 186 10.78 22.23 7.65
CA ASN A 186 12.06 21.60 7.99
C ASN A 186 11.88 20.09 8.22
N PRO A 187 12.80 19.24 7.72
CA PRO A 187 12.72 17.80 7.95
C PRO A 187 12.98 17.47 9.42
N VAL A 188 12.04 16.76 10.05
CA VAL A 188 12.12 16.37 11.48
C VAL A 188 12.31 14.88 11.70
N ALA A 189 11.96 14.06 10.70
CA ALA A 189 12.16 12.63 10.74
C ALA A 189 12.15 12.04 9.34
N CYS A 190 12.82 10.90 9.17
CA CYS A 190 12.79 10.17 7.92
C CYS A 190 13.01 8.67 8.13
N GLY A 191 12.76 7.90 7.08
CA GLY A 191 12.89 6.45 7.11
C GLY A 191 12.92 5.81 5.74
N LYS A 192 13.21 4.51 5.71
CA LYS A 192 13.38 3.69 4.51
C LYS A 192 12.67 2.35 4.66
#